data_AF-A0AA35IYZ0-F1
#
_entry.id   AF-A0AA35IYZ0-F1
#
_cell.length_a   1.000
_cell.length_b   1.000
_cell.length_c   1.000
_cell.angle_alpha   90.00
_cell.angle_beta   90.00
_cell.angle_gamma   90.00
#
_symmetry.space_group_name_H-M   'P 1'
#
loop_
_entity.id
_entity.type
_entity.pdbx_description
1 polymer ?
#
loop_
_entity_poly.entity_id
_entity_poly.type
_entity_poly.pdbx_seq_one_letter_code
_entity_poly.pdbx_strand_id
1 'polypeptide(L)'
;MSSKSTFSRWKKADLIDLANKLEIDGFPNYAKKSDMIENLESHLNHLEKPVDFKDDYPELKSFYESMTVDQSRDERNVSGSTPGSGREFFDTATNDSDLEKAYIKEDDEKSQSGDEGSATKRLPDKNASSTTKTNFNLLDFSSNNDSSASALRKFKFDFQEYLSDIKYRAQKINENVQDYLSTISSVDTIFSLVEFSFLMRGILLAAGRPTSSSSLASSLEAAVAAHNKYQGTLDFCLPILTWLLFFRGIPTLVSYYVNFIRYDLDIELDPMTFNLTKFLISLAIFKSCNNKNIDFHSFEFVNQVWTQLYTVNYSLGMIPLVFSIVNCLLTLYVL
;
A
#
# COMPACT_ATOMS: atom_id res chain seq x y z
N MET A 1 23.19 -29.86 15.79
CA MET A 1 22.55 -30.23 14.50
C MET A 1 21.12 -29.72 14.57
N SER A 2 20.74 -28.77 13.72
CA SER A 2 19.38 -28.21 13.70
C SER A 2 18.42 -29.27 13.16
N SER A 3 17.63 -29.87 14.05
CA SER A 3 16.47 -30.68 13.67
C SER A 3 15.53 -29.80 12.87
N LYS A 4 15.15 -30.25 11.67
CA LYS A 4 14.15 -29.54 10.86
C LYS A 4 12.85 -29.50 11.66
N SER A 5 12.47 -28.32 12.13
CA SER A 5 11.19 -28.06 12.81
C SER A 5 10.02 -28.61 12.00
N THR A 6 9.07 -29.26 12.69
CA THR A 6 7.82 -29.77 12.11
C THR A 6 6.99 -28.64 11.47
N PHE A 7 7.09 -27.42 12.02
CA PHE A 7 6.40 -26.22 11.53
C PHE A 7 7.04 -25.60 10.28
N SER A 8 8.25 -26.03 9.89
CA SER A 8 8.91 -25.54 8.68
C SER A 8 8.11 -25.78 7.39
N ARG A 9 7.23 -26.78 7.38
CA ARG A 9 6.38 -27.14 6.24
C ARG A 9 5.11 -26.30 6.13
N TRP A 10 4.73 -25.56 7.18
CA TRP A 10 3.46 -24.84 7.25
C TRP A 10 3.53 -23.49 6.55
N LYS A 11 2.40 -22.95 6.08
CA LYS A 11 2.35 -21.58 5.55
C LYS A 11 2.31 -20.57 6.69
N LYS A 12 2.70 -19.31 6.43
CA LYS A 12 2.64 -18.25 7.45
C LYS A 12 1.24 -18.05 8.02
N ALA A 13 0.21 -18.11 7.17
CA ALA A 13 -1.18 -18.00 7.60
C ALA A 13 -1.57 -19.09 8.60
N ASP A 14 -1.16 -20.35 8.37
CA ASP A 14 -1.44 -21.47 9.27
C ASP A 14 -0.75 -21.29 10.64
N LEU A 15 0.45 -20.68 10.66
CA LEU A 15 1.17 -20.37 11.90
C LEU A 15 0.48 -19.26 12.70
N ILE A 16 -0.06 -18.24 12.02
CA ILE A 16 -0.82 -17.16 12.67
C ILE A 16 -2.14 -17.68 13.21
N ASP A 17 -2.86 -18.50 12.43
CA ASP A 17 -4.12 -19.12 12.88
C ASP A 17 -3.90 -19.98 14.13
N LEU A 18 -2.82 -20.78 14.14
CA LEU A 18 -2.46 -21.58 15.32
C LEU A 18 -2.08 -20.70 16.53
N ALA A 19 -1.30 -19.64 16.33
CA ALA A 19 -0.92 -18.72 17.40
C ALA A 19 -2.13 -17.99 17.99
N ASN A 20 -3.08 -17.59 17.15
CA ASN A 20 -4.32 -16.96 17.59
C ASN A 20 -5.22 -17.94 18.37
N LYS A 21 -5.32 -19.20 17.92
CA LYS A 21 -6.07 -20.22 18.66
C LYS A 21 -5.44 -20.55 20.01
N LEU A 22 -4.11 -20.52 20.10
CA LEU A 22 -3.37 -20.69 21.35
C LEU A 22 -3.36 -19.43 22.23
N GLU A 23 -4.02 -18.35 21.81
CA GLU A 23 -4.08 -17.06 22.52
C GLU A 23 -2.67 -16.52 22.89
N ILE A 24 -1.70 -16.66 21.97
CA ILE A 24 -0.34 -16.16 22.19
C ILE A 24 -0.32 -14.63 22.00
N ASP A 25 -0.41 -13.91 23.11
CA ASP A 25 -0.32 -12.45 23.13
C ASP A 25 1.01 -11.96 22.52
N GLY A 26 0.91 -11.03 21.56
CA GLY A 26 2.07 -10.39 20.94
C GLY A 26 2.73 -11.19 19.82
N PHE A 27 2.04 -12.15 19.22
CA PHE A 27 2.57 -12.88 18.06
C PHE A 27 2.81 -11.92 16.87
N PRO A 28 4.07 -11.76 16.40
CA PRO A 28 4.40 -10.73 15.42
C PRO A 28 3.93 -11.13 14.01
N ASN A 29 2.84 -10.53 13.54
CA ASN A 29 2.29 -10.77 12.19
C ASN A 29 3.27 -10.43 11.05
N TYR A 30 4.26 -9.58 11.31
CA TYR A 30 5.27 -9.14 10.36
C TYR A 30 6.61 -9.89 10.45
N ALA A 31 6.76 -10.85 11.37
CA ALA A 31 8.02 -11.55 11.56
C ALA A 31 8.38 -12.50 10.40
N LYS A 32 9.66 -12.86 10.33
CA LYS A 32 10.13 -13.91 9.42
C LYS A 32 9.55 -15.25 9.87
N LYS A 33 9.29 -16.12 8.90
CA LYS A 33 8.72 -17.46 9.17
C LYS A 33 9.58 -18.27 10.15
N SER A 34 10.90 -18.13 10.11
CA SER A 34 11.82 -18.74 11.08
C SER A 34 11.52 -18.32 12.51
N ASP A 35 11.35 -17.02 12.72
CA ASP A 35 11.20 -16.41 14.05
C ASP A 35 9.80 -16.72 14.61
N MET A 36 8.79 -16.77 13.74
CA MET A 36 7.44 -17.22 14.09
C MET A 36 7.44 -18.68 14.57
N ILE A 37 8.22 -19.55 13.91
CA ILE A 37 8.36 -20.95 14.29
C ILE A 37 9.07 -21.06 15.65
N GLU A 38 10.17 -20.33 15.83
CA GLU A 38 10.95 -20.35 17.08
C GLU A 38 10.12 -19.85 18.28
N ASN A 39 9.35 -18.77 18.10
CA ASN A 39 8.44 -18.27 19.13
C ASN A 39 7.34 -19.28 19.49
N LEU A 40 6.75 -19.93 18.48
CA LEU A 40 5.70 -20.93 18.69
C LEU A 40 6.25 -22.18 19.41
N GLU A 41 7.43 -22.67 19.01
CA GLU A 41 8.10 -23.80 19.65
C GLU A 41 8.51 -23.47 21.08
N SER A 42 9.06 -22.28 21.31
CA SER A 42 9.42 -21.79 22.65
C SER A 42 8.20 -21.76 23.56
N HIS A 43 7.07 -21.24 23.07
CA HIS A 43 5.82 -21.18 23.82
C HIS A 43 5.28 -22.58 24.14
N LEU A 44 5.22 -23.47 23.15
CA LEU A 44 4.75 -24.86 23.34
C LEU A 44 5.64 -25.66 24.30
N ASN A 45 6.95 -25.40 24.31
CA ASN A 45 7.89 -26.04 25.25
C ASN A 45 7.79 -25.47 26.67
N HIS A 46 7.29 -24.25 26.84
CA HIS A 46 7.15 -23.59 28.14
C HIS A 46 5.81 -23.89 28.84
N LEU A 47 4.83 -24.44 28.13
CA LEU A 47 3.56 -24.84 28.72
C LEU A 47 3.77 -25.99 29.73
N GLU A 48 3.38 -25.77 30.98
CA GLU A 48 3.50 -26.78 32.06
C GLU A 48 2.69 -28.07 31.78
N LYS A 49 1.68 -27.98 30.90
CA LYS A 49 0.88 -29.13 30.45
C LYS A 49 0.79 -29.14 28.93
N PRO A 50 0.99 -30.31 28.28
CA PRO A 50 0.79 -30.43 26.85
C PRO A 50 -0.67 -30.12 26.51
N VAL A 51 -0.86 -29.31 25.48
CA VAL A 51 -2.18 -28.95 24.96
C VAL A 51 -2.88 -30.22 24.46
N ASP A 52 -4.19 -30.36 24.73
CA ASP A 52 -4.94 -31.54 24.32
C ASP A 52 -5.09 -31.59 22.80
N PHE A 53 -4.26 -32.41 22.17
CA PHE A 53 -4.20 -32.59 20.73
C PHE A 53 -5.25 -33.58 20.20
N LYS A 54 -6.11 -34.16 21.06
CA LYS A 54 -7.16 -35.11 20.62
C LYS A 54 -8.39 -34.41 20.05
N ASP A 55 -8.81 -33.32 20.68
CA ASP A 55 -10.09 -32.67 20.33
C ASP A 55 -9.88 -31.26 19.77
N ASP A 56 -8.94 -30.48 20.32
CA ASP A 56 -8.84 -29.04 19.98
C ASP A 56 -7.74 -28.72 18.95
N TYR A 57 -6.64 -29.49 18.92
CA TYR A 57 -5.46 -29.18 18.09
C TYR A 57 -4.82 -30.43 17.42
N PRO A 58 -5.52 -31.10 16.48
CA PRO A 58 -5.00 -32.30 15.81
C PRO A 58 -3.69 -32.05 15.05
N GLU A 59 -3.46 -30.83 14.61
CA GLU A 59 -2.25 -30.39 13.92
C GLU A 59 -0.97 -30.42 14.78
N LEU A 60 -1.09 -30.28 16.11
CA LEU A 60 0.04 -30.35 17.06
C LEU A 60 0.51 -31.78 17.35
N LYS A 61 -0.26 -32.79 16.94
CA LYS A 61 0.06 -34.21 17.16
C LYS A 61 1.46 -34.57 16.68
N SER A 62 1.82 -34.11 15.48
CA SER A 62 3.13 -34.40 14.88
C SER A 62 4.32 -33.78 15.64
N PHE A 63 4.09 -32.67 16.34
CA PHE A 63 5.10 -32.00 17.17
C PHE A 63 5.33 -32.79 18.47
N TYR A 64 4.28 -33.13 19.22
CA TYR A 64 4.42 -33.88 20.47
C TYR A 64 4.87 -35.34 20.26
N GLU A 65 4.46 -35.99 19.16
CA GLU A 65 4.98 -37.31 18.79
C GLU A 65 6.48 -37.27 18.52
N SER A 66 7.01 -36.19 17.95
CA SER A 66 8.47 -36.05 17.73
C SER A 66 9.25 -35.86 19.04
N MET A 67 8.68 -35.14 20.01
CA MET A 67 9.33 -34.85 21.30
C MET A 67 9.40 -36.08 22.21
N THR A 68 8.38 -36.94 22.19
CA THR A 68 8.34 -38.18 22.98
C THR A 68 9.32 -39.25 22.47
N VAL A 69 9.59 -39.28 21.16
CA VAL A 69 10.57 -40.20 20.56
C VAL A 69 11.99 -39.87 21.00
N ASP A 70 12.35 -38.59 21.11
CA ASP A 70 13.69 -38.16 21.52
C ASP A 70 13.96 -38.44 23.00
N GLN A 71 12.97 -38.28 23.90
CA GLN A 71 13.14 -38.62 25.33
C GLN A 71 13.35 -40.12 25.56
N SER A 72 12.72 -40.99 24.77
CA SER A 72 12.87 -42.45 24.90
C SER A 72 14.24 -43.00 24.48
N ARG A 73 15.08 -42.15 23.85
CA ARG A 73 16.37 -42.55 23.27
C ARG A 73 17.55 -42.31 24.19
N ASP A 74 17.42 -41.41 25.17
CA ASP A 74 18.51 -41.02 26.08
C ASP A 74 18.56 -41.84 27.40
N GLU A 75 17.55 -42.65 27.71
CA GLU A 75 17.58 -43.48 28.94
C GLU A 75 18.41 -44.78 28.82
N ARG A 76 19.04 -45.06 27.67
CA ARG A 76 19.73 -46.34 27.45
C ARG A 76 21.25 -46.33 27.64
N ASN A 77 21.88 -45.23 28.08
CA ASN A 77 23.34 -45.15 28.16
C ASN A 77 23.90 -44.25 29.28
N VAL A 78 23.52 -44.43 30.55
CA VAL A 78 24.36 -43.93 31.66
C VAL A 78 24.31 -44.88 32.87
N SER A 79 25.25 -45.84 32.89
CA SER A 79 25.74 -46.48 34.12
C SER A 79 27.24 -46.27 34.17
N GLY A 80 27.72 -45.46 35.12
CA GLY A 80 29.14 -45.16 35.28
C GLY A 80 29.41 -44.04 36.28
N SER A 81 29.56 -44.43 37.53
CA SER A 81 29.86 -43.69 38.76
C SER A 81 30.98 -42.64 38.68
N THR A 82 30.88 -41.55 39.48
CA THR A 82 31.90 -41.05 40.45
C THR A 82 31.42 -39.75 41.14
N PRO A 83 31.51 -39.61 42.49
CA PRO A 83 31.16 -38.38 43.20
C PRO A 83 32.40 -37.59 43.67
N GLY A 84 32.35 -36.26 43.57
CA GLY A 84 33.30 -35.31 44.18
C GLY A 84 32.94 -33.88 43.78
N SER A 85 32.32 -33.10 44.68
CA SER A 85 32.96 -32.13 45.59
C SER A 85 33.38 -30.82 44.91
N GLY A 86 32.72 -29.71 45.29
CA GLY A 86 33.38 -28.39 45.37
C GLY A 86 32.73 -27.22 44.63
N ARG A 87 32.20 -26.29 45.45
CA ARG A 87 32.34 -24.81 45.39
C ARG A 87 31.77 -23.97 44.22
N GLU A 88 30.86 -23.09 44.63
CA GLU A 88 30.92 -21.60 44.55
C GLU A 88 31.42 -20.89 43.27
N PHE A 89 30.52 -20.01 42.79
CA PHE A 89 30.78 -18.63 42.31
C PHE A 89 31.39 -18.46 40.90
N PHE A 90 30.65 -17.79 40.00
CA PHE A 90 31.10 -16.59 39.26
C PHE A 90 29.96 -16.01 38.40
N ASP A 91 29.61 -14.75 38.65
CA ASP A 91 29.00 -13.82 37.69
C ASP A 91 29.87 -13.70 36.42
N THR A 92 29.33 -13.32 35.26
CA THR A 92 29.85 -12.20 34.43
C THR A 92 28.86 -11.85 33.32
N ALA A 93 28.66 -10.54 33.15
CA ALA A 93 27.81 -9.86 32.20
C ALA A 93 28.42 -9.73 30.78
N THR A 94 27.65 -9.05 29.92
CA THR A 94 28.03 -8.32 28.69
C THR A 94 28.49 -9.13 27.47
N ASN A 95 27.72 -9.02 26.38
CA ASN A 95 28.22 -8.29 25.21
C ASN A 95 27.11 -7.89 24.24
N ASP A 96 27.02 -6.57 24.14
CA ASP A 96 26.40 -5.73 23.13
C ASP A 96 27.30 -5.74 21.88
N SER A 97 26.72 -5.82 20.67
CA SER A 97 27.42 -5.48 19.42
C SER A 97 26.43 -5.46 18.25
N ASP A 98 25.96 -4.25 17.96
CA ASP A 98 25.77 -3.71 16.60
C ASP A 98 26.57 -4.45 15.51
N LEU A 99 25.90 -4.87 14.43
CA LEU A 99 26.31 -4.46 13.08
C LEU A 99 25.21 -4.74 12.02
N GLU A 100 24.53 -3.66 11.72
CA GLU A 100 23.98 -3.24 10.43
C GLU A 100 24.80 -3.73 9.20
N LYS A 101 24.14 -4.38 8.21
CA LYS A 101 24.09 -3.90 6.80
C LYS A 101 23.52 -4.93 5.82
N ALA A 102 22.56 -4.39 5.05
CA ALA A 102 22.32 -4.61 3.63
C ALA A 102 21.94 -6.02 3.16
N TYR A 103 20.66 -6.24 2.87
CA TYR A 103 20.20 -6.73 1.57
C TYR A 103 18.73 -6.32 1.37
N ILE A 104 18.52 -5.20 0.67
CA ILE A 104 17.26 -4.91 0.00
C ILE A 104 17.32 -5.64 -1.34
N LYS A 105 16.42 -6.60 -1.54
CA LYS A 105 16.00 -6.99 -2.87
C LYS A 105 14.49 -7.19 -2.84
N GLU A 106 13.85 -6.32 -3.60
CA GLU A 106 12.43 -6.26 -3.90
C GLU A 106 11.95 -7.61 -4.44
N ASP A 107 10.86 -8.14 -3.88
CA ASP A 107 10.06 -9.17 -4.52
C ASP A 107 8.59 -8.73 -4.48
N ASP A 108 8.03 -8.60 -5.69
CA ASP A 108 6.67 -8.27 -6.03
C ASP A 108 5.64 -9.18 -5.32
N GLU A 109 4.95 -8.65 -4.30
CA GLU A 109 3.74 -9.30 -3.76
C GLU A 109 2.52 -8.93 -4.59
N LYS A 110 2.16 -9.86 -5.48
CA LYS A 110 0.88 -9.91 -6.17
C LYS A 110 -0.18 -10.47 -5.22
N SER A 111 -0.94 -9.58 -4.60
CA SER A 111 -2.04 -9.92 -3.69
C SER A 111 -3.09 -10.79 -4.38
N GLN A 112 -3.16 -12.04 -3.97
CA GLN A 112 -4.14 -13.02 -4.38
C GLN A 112 -5.26 -13.02 -3.32
N SER A 113 -6.33 -12.28 -3.58
CA SER A 113 -7.54 -12.30 -2.76
C SER A 113 -8.24 -13.66 -2.90
N GLY A 114 -8.29 -14.41 -1.81
CA GLY A 114 -9.18 -15.56 -1.63
C GLY A 114 -10.26 -15.20 -0.61
N ASP A 115 -11.52 -15.34 -1.03
CA ASP A 115 -12.71 -15.60 -0.21
C ASP A 115 -13.89 -15.84 -1.18
N GLU A 116 -14.89 -16.69 -0.98
CA GLU A 116 -15.22 -17.61 0.10
C GLU A 116 -16.21 -18.64 -0.49
N GLY A 117 -16.34 -19.81 0.15
CA GLY A 117 -17.04 -20.97 -0.38
C GLY A 117 -18.58 -20.95 -0.20
N SER A 118 -19.28 -21.42 -1.24
CA SER A 118 -20.66 -21.91 -1.14
C SER A 118 -20.70 -23.38 -1.53
N ALA A 119 -21.07 -24.22 -0.57
CA ALA A 119 -21.09 -25.67 -0.64
C ALA A 119 -22.06 -26.21 -1.70
N THR A 120 -21.58 -27.05 -2.62
CA THR A 120 -22.42 -28.08 -3.27
C THR A 120 -21.59 -29.32 -3.62
N LYS A 121 -21.86 -30.39 -2.84
CA LYS A 121 -21.82 -31.84 -3.12
C LYS A 121 -20.98 -32.37 -4.30
N ARG A 122 -20.00 -33.22 -3.95
CA ARG A 122 -19.16 -34.08 -4.82
C ARG A 122 -19.96 -35.06 -5.70
N LEU A 123 -19.46 -35.31 -6.92
CA LEU A 123 -19.03 -36.62 -7.47
C LEU A 123 -18.20 -36.39 -8.77
N PRO A 124 -17.36 -37.35 -9.21
CA PRO A 124 -16.09 -37.08 -9.87
C PRO A 124 -16.16 -37.24 -11.40
N ASP A 125 -15.25 -36.57 -12.14
CA ASP A 125 -14.42 -37.27 -13.13
C ASP A 125 -13.32 -36.41 -13.79
N LYS A 126 -12.14 -37.03 -13.87
CA LYS A 126 -11.09 -37.01 -14.91
C LYS A 126 -10.77 -35.75 -15.72
N ASN A 127 -9.49 -35.40 -15.60
CA ASN A 127 -8.54 -35.02 -16.65
C ASN A 127 -8.62 -33.61 -17.26
N ALA A 128 -7.55 -32.87 -16.99
CA ALA A 128 -6.80 -32.00 -17.91
C ALA A 128 -7.59 -31.01 -18.79
N SER A 129 -7.41 -29.71 -18.51
CA SER A 129 -7.04 -28.79 -19.59
C SER A 129 -6.49 -27.48 -19.04
N SER A 130 -5.27 -27.20 -19.47
CA SER A 130 -4.62 -25.90 -19.47
C SER A 130 -5.56 -24.77 -19.92
N THR A 131 -5.42 -23.61 -19.27
CA THR A 131 -5.85 -22.31 -19.78
C THR A 131 -5.08 -21.96 -21.06
N THR A 132 -5.42 -22.60 -22.17
CA THR A 132 -5.04 -22.15 -23.50
C THR A 132 -5.97 -21.02 -23.88
N LYS A 133 -5.44 -19.78 -23.91
CA LYS A 133 -6.02 -18.68 -24.67
C LYS A 133 -6.24 -19.20 -26.10
N THR A 134 -7.48 -19.50 -26.45
CA THR A 134 -7.86 -19.86 -27.81
C THR A 134 -7.66 -18.64 -28.68
N ASN A 135 -6.62 -18.69 -29.50
CA ASN A 135 -6.30 -17.67 -30.49
C ASN A 135 -7.29 -17.88 -31.66
N PHE A 136 -8.30 -17.02 -31.77
CA PHE A 136 -9.38 -17.15 -32.76
C PHE A 136 -8.97 -16.83 -34.22
N ASN A 137 -7.67 -16.68 -34.49
CA ASN A 137 -7.14 -16.31 -35.81
C ASN A 137 -6.78 -17.48 -36.74
N LEU A 138 -7.18 -18.71 -36.39
CA LEU A 138 -7.01 -19.88 -37.26
C LEU A 138 -8.38 -20.46 -37.62
N LEU A 139 -9.21 -19.65 -38.28
CA LEU A 139 -10.36 -20.15 -39.02
C LEU A 139 -9.85 -20.70 -40.35
N ASP A 140 -9.52 -21.98 -40.37
CA ASP A 140 -9.22 -22.70 -41.61
C ASP A 140 -10.55 -23.00 -42.32
N PHE A 141 -10.79 -22.31 -43.43
CA PHE A 141 -11.93 -22.53 -44.32
C PHE A 141 -11.59 -23.51 -45.46
N SER A 142 -10.57 -24.37 -45.29
CA SER A 142 -10.23 -25.37 -46.30
C SER A 142 -11.39 -26.35 -46.49
N SER A 143 -12.12 -26.12 -47.58
CA SER A 143 -13.31 -26.85 -48.00
C SER A 143 -12.92 -28.25 -48.47
N ASN A 144 -12.99 -29.24 -47.59
CA ASN A 144 -13.06 -30.63 -48.04
C ASN A 144 -14.51 -31.01 -48.31
N ASN A 145 -14.77 -31.31 -49.59
CA ASN A 145 -16.05 -31.58 -50.25
C ASN A 145 -16.71 -32.91 -49.85
N ASP A 146 -16.80 -33.24 -48.57
CA ASP A 146 -17.48 -34.47 -48.12
C ASP A 146 -18.80 -34.15 -47.40
N SER A 147 -19.86 -34.09 -48.21
CA SER A 147 -21.24 -34.57 -47.98
C SER A 147 -21.77 -34.73 -46.54
N SER A 148 -21.55 -33.77 -45.65
CA SER A 148 -22.17 -33.75 -44.31
C SER A 148 -22.75 -32.39 -43.99
N ALA A 149 -23.99 -32.17 -44.44
CA ALA A 149 -24.81 -30.99 -44.13
C ALA A 149 -25.06 -30.73 -42.63
N SER A 150 -24.50 -31.57 -41.74
CA SER A 150 -24.56 -31.45 -40.28
C SER A 150 -23.43 -30.61 -39.67
N ALA A 151 -22.28 -30.44 -40.34
CA ALA A 151 -21.14 -29.69 -39.80
C ALA A 151 -21.38 -28.17 -39.81
N LEU A 152 -22.12 -27.66 -40.80
CA LEU A 152 -22.46 -26.23 -40.93
C LEU A 152 -23.43 -25.70 -39.86
N ARG A 153 -24.11 -26.58 -39.10
CA ARG A 153 -25.00 -26.16 -37.99
C ARG A 153 -24.31 -26.05 -36.64
N LYS A 154 -23.03 -26.41 -36.52
CA LYS A 154 -22.36 -26.51 -35.22
C LYS A 154 -21.62 -25.24 -34.79
N PHE A 155 -21.58 -24.21 -35.63
CA PHE A 155 -21.03 -22.90 -35.28
C PHE A 155 -22.15 -22.03 -34.67
N LYS A 156 -22.55 -22.34 -33.44
CA LYS A 156 -23.45 -21.49 -32.66
C LYS A 156 -22.59 -20.50 -31.91
N PHE A 157 -22.51 -19.28 -32.44
CA PHE A 157 -21.86 -18.19 -31.72
C PHE A 157 -22.79 -17.78 -30.57
N ASP A 158 -22.43 -18.15 -29.34
CA ASP A 158 -23.21 -17.81 -28.14
C ASP A 158 -22.99 -16.33 -27.76
N PHE A 159 -23.41 -15.43 -28.64
CA PHE A 159 -23.35 -13.97 -28.45
C PHE A 159 -24.05 -13.53 -27.15
N GLN A 160 -25.06 -14.29 -26.73
CA GLN A 160 -25.79 -14.04 -25.48
C GLN A 160 -24.90 -14.23 -24.24
N GLU A 161 -23.97 -15.19 -24.26
CA GLU A 161 -23.02 -15.39 -23.15
C GLU A 161 -21.95 -14.29 -23.12
N TYR A 162 -21.48 -13.83 -24.29
CA TYR A 162 -20.57 -12.69 -24.36
C TYR A 162 -21.22 -11.39 -23.90
N LEU A 163 -22.47 -11.14 -24.31
CA LEU A 163 -23.20 -9.95 -23.86
C LEU A 163 -23.48 -9.98 -22.35
N SER A 164 -23.77 -11.16 -21.78
CA SER A 164 -23.99 -11.27 -20.34
C SER A 164 -22.69 -11.07 -19.55
N ASP A 165 -21.54 -11.56 -20.02
CA ASP A 165 -20.24 -11.29 -19.39
C ASP A 165 -19.85 -9.81 -19.49
N ILE A 166 -20.06 -9.17 -20.66
CA ILE A 166 -19.82 -7.73 -20.82
C ILE A 166 -20.71 -6.92 -19.88
N LYS A 167 -22.01 -7.26 -19.79
CA LYS A 167 -22.95 -6.58 -18.88
C LYS A 167 -22.52 -6.74 -17.43
N TYR A 168 -22.17 -7.95 -17.01
CA TYR A 168 -21.72 -8.24 -15.65
C TYR A 168 -20.43 -7.48 -15.30
N ARG A 169 -19.44 -7.47 -16.20
CA ARG A 169 -18.19 -6.71 -16.01
C ARG A 169 -18.43 -5.21 -15.95
N ALA A 170 -19.27 -4.68 -16.83
CA ALA A 170 -19.63 -3.26 -16.82
C ALA A 170 -20.35 -2.87 -15.53
N GLN A 171 -21.28 -3.70 -15.06
CA GLN A 171 -21.96 -3.50 -13.78
C GLN A 171 -20.97 -3.51 -12.61
N LYS A 172 -20.08 -4.52 -12.54
CA LYS A 172 -19.06 -4.61 -11.50
C LYS A 172 -18.10 -3.41 -11.48
N ILE A 173 -17.67 -2.94 -12.66
CA ILE A 173 -16.83 -1.73 -12.76
C ILE A 173 -17.62 -0.52 -12.27
N ASN A 174 -18.90 -0.40 -12.63
CA ASN A 174 -19.73 0.71 -12.21
C ASN A 174 -19.95 0.73 -10.68
N GLU A 175 -20.23 -0.43 -10.08
CA GLU A 175 -20.33 -0.59 -8.62
C GLU A 175 -19.00 -0.22 -7.94
N ASN A 176 -17.87 -0.73 -8.44
CA ASN A 176 -16.55 -0.37 -7.90
C ASN A 176 -16.24 1.13 -8.02
N VAL A 177 -16.61 1.76 -9.14
CA VAL A 177 -16.43 3.22 -9.34
C VAL A 177 -17.32 4.00 -8.40
N GLN A 178 -18.57 3.55 -8.21
CA GLN A 178 -19.50 4.16 -7.27
C GLN A 178 -18.97 4.06 -5.82
N ASP A 179 -18.50 2.88 -5.41
CA ASP A 179 -17.92 2.66 -4.09
C ASP A 179 -16.67 3.53 -3.90
N TYR A 180 -15.77 3.56 -4.89
CA TYR A 180 -14.59 4.41 -4.85
C TYR A 180 -14.96 5.89 -4.73
N LEU A 181 -15.88 6.40 -5.56
CA LEU A 181 -16.33 7.79 -5.54
C LEU A 181 -17.11 8.15 -4.27
N SER A 182 -17.68 7.16 -3.58
CA SER A 182 -18.37 7.38 -2.30
C SER A 182 -17.42 7.64 -1.15
N THR A 183 -16.13 7.30 -1.29
CA THR A 183 -15.13 7.57 -0.24
C THR A 183 -14.75 9.05 -0.19
N ILE A 184 -14.60 9.59 1.03
CA ILE A 184 -14.20 10.98 1.28
C ILE A 184 -12.84 11.28 0.61
N SER A 185 -11.93 10.31 0.62
CA SER A 185 -10.60 10.41 -0.01
C SER A 185 -10.68 10.65 -1.53
N SER A 186 -11.62 9.98 -2.21
CA SER A 186 -11.84 10.19 -3.65
C SER A 186 -12.40 11.56 -3.97
N VAL A 187 -13.35 12.06 -3.18
CA VAL A 187 -13.91 13.41 -3.37
C VAL A 187 -12.82 14.47 -3.21
N ASP A 188 -11.97 14.34 -2.19
CA ASP A 188 -10.85 15.25 -1.97
C ASP A 188 -9.78 15.16 -3.08
N THR A 189 -9.55 13.96 -3.61
CA THR A 189 -8.69 13.75 -4.79
C THR A 189 -9.23 14.47 -6.01
N ILE A 190 -10.55 14.40 -6.27
CA ILE A 190 -11.20 15.12 -7.37
C ILE A 190 -11.04 16.63 -7.20
N PHE A 191 -11.32 17.16 -6.01
CA PHE A 191 -11.15 18.60 -5.76
C PHE A 191 -9.70 19.06 -5.94
N SER A 192 -8.74 18.24 -5.54
CA SER A 192 -7.32 18.56 -5.75
C SER A 192 -6.89 18.43 -7.20
N LEU A 193 -7.47 17.51 -7.98
CA LEU A 193 -7.28 17.44 -9.42
C LEU A 193 -7.83 18.70 -10.11
N VAL A 194 -9.00 19.18 -9.69
CA VAL A 194 -9.58 20.42 -10.18
C VAL A 194 -8.70 21.61 -9.81
N GLU A 195 -8.28 21.75 -8.55
CA GLU A 195 -7.31 22.78 -8.13
C GLU A 195 -6.04 22.74 -8.98
N PHE A 196 -5.43 21.56 -9.13
CA PHE A 196 -4.24 21.38 -9.94
C PHE A 196 -4.46 21.80 -11.39
N SER A 197 -5.63 21.51 -11.98
CA SER A 197 -5.96 21.95 -13.33
C SER A 197 -6.03 23.49 -13.46
N PHE A 198 -6.57 24.19 -12.46
CA PHE A 198 -6.60 25.65 -12.41
C PHE A 198 -5.19 26.23 -12.23
N LEU A 199 -4.39 25.64 -11.35
CA LEU A 199 -2.99 26.02 -11.17
C LEU A 199 -2.20 25.88 -12.47
N MET A 200 -2.30 24.72 -13.13
CA MET A 200 -1.66 24.44 -14.40
C MET A 200 -2.08 25.43 -15.49
N ARG A 201 -3.37 25.76 -15.56
CA ARG A 201 -3.86 26.80 -16.47
C ARG A 201 -3.26 28.16 -16.15
N GLY A 202 -3.15 28.54 -14.89
CA GLY A 202 -2.54 29.80 -14.45
C GLY A 202 -1.06 29.89 -14.84
N ILE A 203 -0.29 28.84 -14.59
CA ILE A 203 1.13 28.75 -14.94
C ILE A 203 1.33 28.81 -16.46
N LEU A 204 0.53 28.05 -17.23
CA LEU A 204 0.62 28.04 -18.69
C LEU A 204 0.26 29.40 -19.31
N LEU A 205 -0.74 30.10 -18.75
CA LEU A 205 -1.09 31.45 -19.18
C LEU A 205 0.00 32.47 -18.85
N ALA A 206 0.67 32.31 -17.70
CA ALA A 206 1.81 33.16 -17.32
C ALA A 206 3.02 32.92 -18.24
N ALA A 207 3.31 31.66 -18.60
CA ALA A 207 4.39 31.29 -19.51
C ALA A 207 4.10 31.65 -20.98
N GLY A 208 2.84 31.67 -21.40
CA GLY A 208 2.40 31.89 -22.77
C GLY A 208 2.31 33.35 -23.23
N ARG A 209 2.73 34.34 -22.43
CA ARG A 209 2.83 35.74 -22.88
C ARG A 209 4.13 35.92 -23.69
N PRO A 210 4.07 36.06 -25.02
CA PRO A 210 5.28 36.31 -25.81
C PRO A 210 5.82 37.69 -25.45
N THR A 211 7.00 37.73 -24.83
CA THR A 211 7.85 38.93 -24.78
C THR A 211 8.35 39.18 -26.20
N SER A 212 7.56 39.92 -26.96
CA SER A 212 7.92 40.45 -28.27
C SER A 212 9.09 41.42 -28.12
N SER A 213 10.32 40.93 -28.27
CA SER A 213 11.49 41.77 -28.49
C SER A 213 12.40 41.10 -29.51
N SER A 214 12.46 41.73 -30.67
CA SER A 214 13.26 41.35 -31.83
C SER A 214 14.74 41.75 -31.67
N SER A 215 15.58 40.97 -32.35
CA SER A 215 16.89 41.31 -32.92
C SER A 215 18.19 40.91 -32.17
N LEU A 216 18.98 40.11 -32.91
CA LEU A 216 20.45 40.17 -33.08
C LEU A 216 21.36 40.03 -31.84
N ALA A 217 21.18 39.01 -31.01
CA ALA A 217 22.19 38.65 -30.00
C ALA A 217 22.51 37.15 -29.94
N SER A 218 22.62 36.47 -31.08
CA SER A 218 22.52 35.00 -31.18
C SER A 218 23.51 34.13 -30.37
N SER A 219 24.64 34.64 -29.87
CA SER A 219 25.55 33.86 -29.02
C SER A 219 25.35 34.07 -27.51
N LEU A 220 25.07 35.31 -27.08
CA LEU A 220 24.66 35.62 -25.71
C LEU A 220 23.22 35.12 -25.47
N GLU A 221 22.35 35.26 -26.48
CA GLU A 221 20.98 34.78 -26.49
C GLU A 221 20.91 33.25 -26.41
N ALA A 222 21.91 32.50 -26.90
CA ALA A 222 21.97 31.05 -26.74
C ALA A 222 22.35 30.63 -25.30
N ALA A 223 23.30 31.33 -24.67
CA ALA A 223 23.68 31.09 -23.27
C ALA A 223 22.59 31.59 -22.29
N VAL A 224 21.99 32.75 -22.59
CA VAL A 224 20.82 33.31 -21.89
C VAL A 224 19.59 32.45 -22.16
N ALA A 225 19.40 31.86 -23.34
CA ALA A 225 18.32 30.90 -23.60
C ALA A 225 18.50 29.60 -22.83
N ALA A 226 19.74 29.12 -22.67
CA ALA A 226 20.03 27.95 -21.82
C ALA A 226 19.76 28.24 -20.34
N HIS A 227 20.15 29.42 -19.84
CA HIS A 227 19.84 29.87 -18.47
C HIS A 227 18.34 30.15 -18.29
N ASN A 228 17.68 30.74 -19.28
CA ASN A 228 16.22 30.96 -19.30
C ASN A 228 15.45 29.65 -19.38
N LYS A 229 16.02 28.59 -19.98
CA LYS A 229 15.38 27.27 -20.00
C LYS A 229 15.36 26.64 -18.61
N TYR A 230 16.44 26.78 -17.84
CA TYR A 230 16.48 26.31 -16.46
C TYR A 230 15.56 27.16 -15.57
N GLN A 231 15.61 28.48 -15.71
CA GLN A 231 14.74 29.40 -14.98
C GLN A 231 13.26 29.14 -15.29
N GLY A 232 12.89 28.96 -16.56
CA GLY A 232 11.52 28.63 -16.96
C GLY A 232 11.05 27.26 -16.44
N THR A 233 11.97 26.31 -16.27
CA THR A 233 11.63 25.01 -15.63
C THR A 233 11.40 25.19 -14.13
N LEU A 234 12.20 26.01 -13.45
CA LEU A 234 12.00 26.34 -12.04
C LEU A 234 10.71 27.14 -11.83
N ASP A 235 10.43 28.14 -12.66
CA ASP A 235 9.21 28.95 -12.59
C ASP A 235 7.94 28.10 -12.84
N PHE A 236 8.08 26.98 -13.55
CA PHE A 236 7.01 25.99 -13.72
C PHE A 236 6.89 25.02 -12.54
N CYS A 237 8.01 24.47 -12.06
CA CYS A 237 8.01 23.45 -11.01
C CYS A 237 7.77 24.01 -9.60
N LEU A 238 8.28 25.20 -9.29
CA LEU A 238 8.22 25.78 -7.95
C LEU A 238 6.79 26.09 -7.48
N PRO A 239 5.88 26.66 -8.30
CA PRO A 239 4.47 26.81 -7.90
C PRO A 239 3.79 25.47 -7.63
N ILE A 240 4.11 24.44 -8.42
CA ILE A 240 3.54 23.08 -8.25
C ILE A 240 4.00 22.47 -6.94
N LEU A 241 5.31 22.54 -6.65
CA LEU A 241 5.87 22.05 -5.39
C LEU A 241 5.33 22.84 -4.19
N THR A 242 5.18 24.15 -4.33
CA THR A 242 4.59 25.00 -3.28
C THR A 242 3.14 24.62 -3.04
N TRP A 243 2.35 24.39 -4.09
CA TRP A 243 0.97 23.92 -3.97
C TRP A 243 0.90 22.55 -3.29
N LEU A 244 1.72 21.59 -3.73
CA LEU A 244 1.79 20.26 -3.11
C LEU A 244 2.16 20.35 -1.63
N LEU A 245 3.16 21.15 -1.27
CA LEU A 245 3.60 21.28 0.12
C LEU A 245 2.49 21.88 1.00
N PHE A 246 1.91 23.02 0.61
CA PHE A 246 0.98 23.75 1.47
C PHE A 246 -0.44 23.19 1.47
N PHE A 247 -0.92 22.64 0.35
CA PHE A 247 -2.30 22.15 0.25
C PHE A 247 -2.41 20.63 0.41
N ARG A 248 -1.31 19.88 0.31
CA ARG A 248 -1.28 18.42 0.56
C ARG A 248 -0.32 18.03 1.69
N GLY A 249 0.96 18.32 1.57
CA GLY A 249 1.99 17.87 2.51
C GLY A 249 1.72 18.29 3.95
N ILE A 250 1.56 19.58 4.21
CA ILE A 250 1.32 20.11 5.56
C ILE A 250 -0.01 19.59 6.13
N PRO A 251 -1.17 19.69 5.44
CA PRO A 251 -2.41 19.11 5.93
C PRO A 251 -2.32 17.61 6.25
N THR A 252 -1.68 16.80 5.39
CA THR A 252 -1.48 15.36 5.61
C THR A 252 -0.65 15.10 6.87
N LEU A 253 0.45 15.83 7.05
CA LEU A 253 1.31 15.70 8.22
C LEU A 253 0.54 16.06 9.50
N VAL A 254 -0.22 17.16 9.48
CA VAL A 254 -1.03 17.59 10.64
C VAL A 254 -2.13 16.59 10.95
N SER A 255 -2.86 16.09 9.96
CA SER A 255 -3.89 15.06 10.18
C SER A 255 -3.31 13.76 10.71
N TYR A 256 -2.16 13.35 10.20
CA TYR A 256 -1.45 12.17 10.70
C TYR A 256 -1.03 12.35 12.16
N TYR A 257 -0.43 13.50 12.50
CA TYR A 257 0.05 13.79 13.85
C TYR A 257 -1.09 13.91 14.88
N VAL A 258 -2.18 14.59 14.53
CA VAL A 258 -3.35 14.72 15.42
C VAL A 258 -4.02 13.37 15.63
N ASN A 259 -4.09 12.54 14.58
CA ASN A 259 -4.64 11.19 14.69
C ASN A 259 -3.75 10.27 15.53
N PHE A 260 -2.42 10.38 15.37
CA PHE A 260 -1.45 9.65 16.19
C PHE A 260 -1.63 9.91 17.69
N ILE A 261 -1.92 11.15 18.10
CA ILE A 261 -2.17 11.49 19.51
C ILE A 261 -3.44 10.86 20.05
N ARG A 262 -4.42 10.53 19.19
CA ARG A 262 -5.70 9.98 19.63
C ARG A 262 -5.67 8.48 19.92
N TYR A 263 -4.61 7.74 19.56
CA TYR A 263 -4.34 6.32 19.87
C TYR A 263 -5.47 5.27 19.63
N ASP A 264 -6.68 5.66 19.23
CA ASP A 264 -7.88 4.81 19.28
C ASP A 264 -8.52 4.52 17.90
N LEU A 265 -7.97 5.07 16.81
CA LEU A 265 -8.54 4.92 15.47
C LEU A 265 -7.48 4.36 14.51
N ASP A 266 -7.71 3.14 14.01
CA ASP A 266 -6.96 2.49 12.90
C ASP A 266 -7.03 3.26 11.56
N ILE A 267 -7.58 4.48 11.57
CA ILE A 267 -7.65 5.35 10.40
C ILE A 267 -6.30 6.05 10.26
N GLU A 268 -5.54 5.81 9.19
CA GLU A 268 -4.20 6.39 9.01
C GLU A 268 -4.20 7.95 8.95
N LEU A 269 -5.30 8.57 8.50
CA LEU A 269 -5.43 10.00 8.31
C LEU A 269 -6.84 10.49 8.69
N ASP A 270 -6.95 11.40 9.66
CA ASP A 270 -8.23 12.03 9.99
C ASP A 270 -8.65 13.02 8.87
N PRO A 271 -9.71 12.72 8.11
CA PRO A 271 -10.16 13.56 7.00
C PRO A 271 -10.67 14.93 7.46
N MET A 272 -11.20 15.04 8.69
CA MET A 272 -11.70 16.32 9.20
C MET A 272 -10.54 17.26 9.50
N THR A 273 -9.53 16.77 10.24
CA THR A 273 -8.32 17.54 10.55
C THR A 273 -7.57 17.95 9.28
N PHE A 274 -7.51 17.07 8.27
CA PHE A 274 -6.91 17.39 6.97
C PHE A 274 -7.59 18.59 6.32
N ASN A 275 -8.92 18.53 6.13
CA ASN A 275 -9.68 19.59 5.46
C ASN A 275 -9.71 20.89 6.25
N LEU A 276 -9.77 20.83 7.58
CA LEU A 276 -9.69 21.99 8.45
C LEU A 276 -8.33 22.68 8.35
N THR A 277 -7.24 21.91 8.34
CA THR A 277 -5.88 22.45 8.19
C THR A 277 -5.71 23.09 6.81
N LYS A 278 -6.15 22.41 5.75
CA LYS A 278 -6.14 22.97 4.38
C LYS A 278 -6.95 24.26 4.30
N PHE A 279 -8.12 24.33 4.96
CA PHE A 279 -8.93 25.55 5.05
C PHE A 279 -8.17 26.69 5.74
N LEU A 280 -7.56 26.44 6.89
CA LEU A 280 -6.81 27.45 7.64
C LEU A 280 -5.60 27.96 6.85
N ILE A 281 -4.86 27.06 6.18
CA ILE A 281 -3.75 27.43 5.30
C ILE A 281 -4.26 28.27 4.13
N SER A 282 -5.33 27.85 3.46
CA SER A 282 -5.95 28.59 2.36
C SER A 282 -6.35 30.00 2.78
N LEU A 283 -6.99 30.13 3.95
CA LEU A 283 -7.39 31.41 4.52
C LEU A 283 -6.19 32.30 4.88
N ALA A 284 -5.15 31.71 5.48
CA ALA A 284 -3.93 32.41 5.83
C ALA A 284 -3.23 32.94 4.57
N ILE A 285 -3.08 32.13 3.53
CA ILE A 285 -2.49 32.52 2.25
C ILE A 285 -3.32 33.62 1.60
N PHE A 286 -4.64 33.44 1.49
CA PHE A 286 -5.51 34.43 0.86
C PHE A 286 -5.45 35.79 1.56
N LYS A 287 -5.54 35.81 2.90
CA LYS A 287 -5.45 37.05 3.68
C LYS A 287 -4.08 37.70 3.56
N SER A 288 -3.03 36.89 3.57
CA SER A 288 -1.64 37.33 3.54
C SER A 288 -1.25 37.91 2.18
N CYS A 289 -1.58 37.23 1.08
CA CYS A 289 -1.29 37.69 -0.27
C CYS A 289 -2.10 38.92 -0.68
N ASN A 290 -3.29 39.13 -0.11
CA ASN A 290 -4.10 40.33 -0.36
C ASN A 290 -3.64 41.56 0.44
N ASN A 291 -2.83 41.36 1.49
CA ASN A 291 -2.32 42.46 2.29
C ASN A 291 -1.02 43.02 1.66
N LYS A 292 -1.10 44.21 1.08
CA LYS A 292 0.02 44.85 0.37
C LYS A 292 1.19 45.29 1.26
N ASN A 293 1.08 45.17 2.58
CA ASN A 293 2.02 45.73 3.55
C ASN A 293 3.02 44.71 4.13
N ILE A 294 3.10 43.50 3.57
CA ILE A 294 4.01 42.46 4.07
C ILE A 294 5.25 42.46 3.18
N ASP A 295 6.36 42.93 3.74
CA ASP A 295 7.64 43.00 3.06
C ASP A 295 8.68 42.14 3.78
N PHE A 296 9.24 41.16 3.07
CA PHE A 296 10.20 40.18 3.61
C PHE A 296 11.62 40.41 3.07
N HIS A 297 12.00 41.66 2.80
CA HIS A 297 13.30 42.02 2.22
C HIS A 297 14.53 41.44 2.95
N SER A 298 14.42 41.08 4.22
CA SER A 298 15.52 40.52 5.01
C SER A 298 15.84 39.04 4.73
N PHE A 299 14.96 38.29 4.06
CA PHE A 299 15.13 36.85 3.85
C PHE A 299 14.83 36.42 2.41
N GLU A 300 15.87 36.20 1.62
CA GLU A 300 15.77 35.83 0.20
C GLU A 300 14.95 34.56 -0.03
N PHE A 301 15.18 33.52 0.77
CA PHE A 301 14.42 32.26 0.67
C PHE A 301 12.93 32.44 0.98
N VAL A 302 12.61 33.22 2.01
CA VAL A 302 11.21 33.50 2.38
C VAL A 302 10.54 34.29 1.28
N ASN A 303 11.24 35.26 0.69
CA ASN A 303 10.75 36.05 -0.43
C ASN A 303 10.49 35.19 -1.67
N GLN A 304 11.36 34.21 -1.96
CA GLN A 304 11.17 33.27 -3.06
C GLN A 304 9.91 32.42 -2.84
N VAL A 305 9.80 31.76 -1.67
CA VAL A 305 8.62 30.96 -1.31
C VAL A 305 7.36 31.82 -1.35
N TRP A 306 7.41 33.04 -0.83
CA TRP A 306 6.30 33.99 -0.85
C TRP A 306 5.85 34.36 -2.27
N THR A 307 6.81 34.58 -3.19
CA THR A 307 6.53 34.86 -4.60
C THR A 307 5.81 33.68 -5.27
N GLN A 308 6.20 32.45 -4.92
CA GLN A 308 5.53 31.24 -5.40
C GLN A 308 4.12 31.11 -4.82
N LEU A 309 3.95 31.35 -3.51
CA LEU A 309 2.64 31.39 -2.86
C LEU A 309 1.72 32.45 -3.46
N TYR A 310 2.25 33.62 -3.82
CA TYR A 310 1.48 34.66 -4.49
C TYR A 310 1.03 34.21 -5.89
N THR A 311 1.90 33.54 -6.65
CA THR A 311 1.55 32.96 -7.96
C THR A 311 0.47 31.88 -7.84
N VAL A 312 0.59 31.01 -6.83
CA VAL A 312 -0.42 29.98 -6.52
C VAL A 312 -1.75 30.62 -6.13
N ASN A 313 -1.73 31.63 -5.25
CA ASN A 313 -2.92 32.37 -4.83
C ASN A 313 -3.58 33.13 -6.00
N TYR A 314 -2.79 33.73 -6.88
CA TYR A 314 -3.32 34.39 -8.09
C TYR A 314 -4.00 33.40 -9.03
N SER A 315 -3.45 32.18 -9.16
CA SER A 315 -3.98 31.15 -10.05
C SER A 315 -5.23 30.45 -9.50
N LEU A 316 -5.26 30.19 -8.18
CA LEU A 316 -6.33 29.43 -7.52
C LEU A 316 -7.41 30.32 -6.89
N GLY A 317 -7.07 31.54 -6.48
CA GLY A 317 -7.97 32.45 -5.77
C GLY A 317 -8.61 31.81 -4.55
N MET A 318 -9.94 31.85 -4.48
CA MET A 318 -10.74 31.32 -3.37
C MET A 318 -11.07 29.82 -3.49
N ILE A 319 -10.69 29.16 -4.59
CA ILE A 319 -11.09 27.78 -4.87
C ILE A 319 -10.68 26.81 -3.74
N PRO A 320 -9.43 26.79 -3.26
CA PRO A 320 -9.01 25.84 -2.23
C PRO A 320 -9.75 26.04 -0.91
N LEU A 321 -10.11 27.29 -0.59
CA LEU A 321 -10.88 27.63 0.60
C LEU A 321 -12.31 27.07 0.50
N VAL A 322 -12.99 27.30 -0.62
CA VAL A 322 -14.36 26.81 -0.84
C VAL A 322 -14.39 25.28 -0.83
N PHE A 323 -13.46 24.63 -1.52
CA PHE A 323 -13.38 23.16 -1.54
C PHE A 323 -13.10 22.59 -0.16
N SER A 324 -12.23 23.23 0.63
CA SER A 324 -11.98 22.79 2.01
C SER A 324 -13.23 22.91 2.89
N ILE A 325 -14.02 23.98 2.75
CA ILE A 325 -15.30 24.12 3.48
C ILE A 325 -16.28 23.02 3.07
N VAL A 326 -16.44 22.78 1.77
CA VAL A 326 -17.35 21.74 1.25
C VAL A 326 -16.93 20.37 1.76
N ASN A 327 -15.63 20.06 1.74
CA ASN A 327 -15.12 18.79 2.27
C ASN A 327 -15.31 18.67 3.78
N CYS A 328 -15.12 19.75 4.56
CA CYS A 328 -15.43 19.73 6.00
C CYS A 328 -16.91 19.41 6.24
N LEU A 329 -17.83 20.04 5.50
CA LEU A 329 -19.27 19.76 5.60
C LEU A 329 -19.61 18.33 5.18
N LEU A 330 -18.97 17.81 4.13
CA LEU A 330 -19.17 16.44 3.67
C LEU A 330 -18.62 15.42 4.67
N THR A 331 -17.46 15.72 5.28
CA THR A 331 -16.88 14.89 6.34
C THR A 331 -17.81 14.85 7.56
N LEU A 332 -18.39 15.99 7.96
CA LEU A 332 -19.39 16.08 9.03
C LEU A 332 -20.74 15.41 8.71
N TYR A 333 -21.06 15.21 7.43
CA TYR A 333 -22.28 14.52 7.01
C TYR A 333 -22.12 13.01 7.02
N VAL A 334 -20.91 12.52 6.74
CA VAL A 334 -20.58 11.09 6.63
C VAL A 334 -20.18 10.48 7.99
N LEU A 335 -19.53 11.26 8.87
CA LEU A 335 -19.30 10.93 10.29
C LEU A 335 -20.57 11.14 11.11
#